data_AF-A0A258GNM5-F1
#
_entry.id   AF-A0A258GNM5-F1
#
_cell.length_a   1.000
_cell.length_b   1.000
_cell.length_c   1.000
_cell.angle_alpha   90.00
_cell.angle_beta   90.00
_cell.angle_gamma   90.00
#
_symmetry.space_group_name_H-M   'P 1'
#
loop_
_entity.id
_entity.type
_entity.pdbx_description
1 polymer ?
#
loop_
_entity_poly.entity_id
_entity_poly.type
_entity_poly.pdbx_seq_one_letter_code
_entity_poly.pdbx_strand_id
1 'polypeptide(L)'
;MASTAITPSAAGQAPAGPVPLTGLRLLIAALAIGFGNFLVVLDTTIANVSVPNIAGSLGVSASQGTWVITSYAVAEAITVPLTGWLT
;
A
#
# COMPACT_ATOMS: atom_id res chain seq x y z
N MET A 1 3.75 -48.33 -46.41
CA MET A 1 4.17 -48.25 -45.00
C MET A 1 4.68 -46.83 -44.78
N ALA A 2 3.79 -45.90 -44.42
CA ALA A 2 4.12 -44.49 -44.21
C ALA A 2 4.54 -44.31 -42.75
N SER A 3 5.80 -43.92 -42.54
CA SER A 3 6.34 -43.57 -41.23
C SER A 3 5.91 -42.13 -40.92
N THR A 4 4.91 -41.98 -40.06
CA THR A 4 4.49 -40.67 -39.52
C THR A 4 5.41 -40.34 -38.36
N ALA A 5 6.38 -39.44 -38.60
CA ALA A 5 7.18 -38.84 -37.54
C ALA A 5 6.26 -37.99 -36.65
N ILE A 6 6.16 -38.35 -35.37
CA ILE A 6 5.46 -37.57 -34.36
C ILE A 6 6.38 -36.38 -34.03
N THR A 7 6.09 -35.22 -34.61
CA THR A 7 6.69 -33.95 -34.16
C THR A 7 6.33 -33.76 -32.67
N PRO A 8 7.29 -33.53 -31.76
CA PRO A 8 6.93 -33.20 -30.39
C PRO A 8 6.17 -31.88 -30.40
N SER A 9 4.88 -31.94 -30.08
CA SER A 9 4.09 -30.76 -29.77
C SER A 9 4.76 -30.08 -28.59
N ALA A 10 5.19 -28.83 -28.76
CA ALA A 10 5.78 -28.02 -27.70
C ALA A 10 4.79 -27.98 -26.52
N ALA A 11 5.08 -28.79 -25.49
CA ALA A 11 4.34 -28.77 -24.25
C ALA A 11 4.32 -27.31 -23.76
N GLY A 12 3.10 -26.81 -23.54
CA GLY A 12 2.83 -25.41 -23.27
C GLY A 12 3.79 -24.82 -22.25
N GLN A 13 4.48 -23.76 -22.63
CA GLN A 13 5.18 -22.89 -21.69
C GLN A 13 4.14 -22.41 -20.68
N ALA A 14 4.27 -22.86 -19.42
CA ALA A 14 3.56 -22.27 -18.32
C ALA A 14 3.87 -20.75 -18.28
N PRO A 15 2.92 -19.88 -17.89
CA PRO A 15 3.19 -18.45 -17.80
C PRO A 15 4.43 -18.23 -16.93
N ALA A 16 5.45 -17.57 -17.48
CA ALA A 16 6.61 -17.18 -16.70
C ALA A 16 6.13 -16.29 -15.53
N GLY A 17 6.43 -16.69 -14.30
CA GLY A 17 6.10 -15.89 -13.12
C GLY A 17 6.79 -14.51 -13.18
N PRO A 18 6.33 -13.53 -12.38
CA PRO A 18 6.91 -12.19 -12.37
C PRO A 18 8.42 -12.25 -12.14
N VAL A 19 9.20 -11.61 -13.02
CA VAL A 19 10.66 -11.55 -12.87
C VAL A 19 10.99 -10.71 -11.63
N PRO A 20 11.72 -11.26 -10.64
CA PRO A 20 12.02 -10.54 -9.41
C PRO A 20 12.90 -9.31 -9.67
N LEU A 21 12.61 -8.21 -8.98
CA LEU A 21 13.45 -7.02 -8.99
C LEU A 21 14.80 -7.33 -8.33
N THR A 22 15.90 -6.86 -8.92
CA THR A 22 17.26 -7.07 -8.40
C THR A 22 18.08 -5.78 -8.41
N GLY A 23 19.16 -5.74 -7.63
CA GLY A 23 20.11 -4.63 -7.58
C GLY A 23 19.45 -3.29 -7.20
N LEU A 24 19.79 -2.22 -7.94
CA LEU A 24 19.31 -0.86 -7.68
C LEU A 24 17.78 -0.73 -7.80
N ARG A 25 17.15 -1.48 -8.70
CA ARG A 25 15.69 -1.45 -8.88
C ARG A 25 14.96 -1.96 -7.64
N LEU A 26 15.49 -3.03 -7.02
CA LEU A 26 14.96 -3.54 -5.76
C LEU A 26 15.13 -2.52 -4.63
N LEU A 27 16.30 -1.87 -4.55
CA LEU A 27 16.56 -0.85 -3.52
C LEU A 27 15.60 0.34 -3.63
N ILE A 28 15.39 0.86 -4.84
CA ILE A 28 14.46 1.97 -5.07
C ILE A 28 13.03 1.55 -4.72
N ALA A 29 12.61 0.35 -5.13
CA ALA A 29 11.28 -0.17 -4.77
C ALA A 29 11.13 -0.31 -3.25
N ALA A 30 12.14 -0.84 -2.56
CA ALA A 30 12.13 -0.97 -1.10
C ALA A 30 12.07 0.39 -0.39
N LEU A 31 12.82 1.39 -0.87
CA LEU A 31 12.77 2.75 -0.34
C LEU A 31 11.43 3.42 -0.61
N ALA A 32 10.85 3.24 -1.79
CA ALA A 32 9.54 3.79 -2.13
C ALA A 32 8.43 3.20 -1.25
N ILE A 33 8.43 1.89 -1.04
CA ILE A 33 7.48 1.20 -0.15
C ILE A 33 7.70 1.66 1.31
N GLY A 34 8.97 1.69 1.75
CA GLY A 34 9.32 2.15 3.09
C GLY A 34 8.91 3.60 3.35
N PHE A 35 9.07 4.46 2.35
CA PHE A 35 8.63 5.86 2.42
C PHE A 35 7.11 5.98 2.48
N GLY A 36 6.37 5.16 1.73
CA GLY A 36 4.92 5.07 1.86
C GLY A 36 4.50 4.72 3.29
N ASN A 37 5.12 3.71 3.88
CA ASN A 37 4.85 3.32 5.28
C ASN A 37 5.27 4.40 6.29
N PHE A 38 6.33 5.14 5.99
CA PHE A 38 6.73 6.29 6.80
C PHE A 38 5.66 7.40 6.79
N LEU A 39 5.04 7.68 5.66
CA LEU A 39 3.99 8.70 5.57
C LEU A 39 2.77 8.37 6.45
N VAL A 40 2.40 7.09 6.55
CA VAL A 40 1.30 6.58 7.42
C VAL A 40 1.60 6.73 8.92
N VAL A 41 2.88 6.73 9.30
CA VAL A 41 3.26 6.99 10.69
C VAL A 41 3.37 8.49 10.95
N LEU A 42 3.81 9.25 9.94
CA LEU A 42 3.96 10.70 10.01
C LEU A 42 2.61 11.39 10.19
N ASP A 43 1.59 11.03 9.41
CA ASP A 43 0.28 11.69 9.46
C ASP A 43 -0.48 11.37 10.77
N THR A 44 -0.43 10.13 11.25
CA THR A 44 -0.97 9.75 12.57
C THR A 44 -0.29 10.51 13.70
N THR A 45 1.03 10.67 13.65
CA THR A 45 1.74 11.48 14.66
C THR A 45 1.38 12.95 14.59
N ILE A 46 1.27 13.55 13.40
CA ILE A 46 0.81 14.94 13.24
C ILE A 46 -0.58 15.13 13.81
N ALA A 47 -1.53 14.24 13.49
CA ALA A 47 -2.91 14.33 13.98
C ALA A 47 -2.96 14.22 15.51
N ASN A 48 -2.25 13.25 16.08
CA ASN A 48 -2.24 13.02 17.53
C ASN A 48 -1.60 14.19 18.33
N VAL A 49 -0.61 14.88 17.77
CA VAL A 49 0.10 15.99 18.45
C VAL A 49 -0.56 17.34 18.21
N SER A 50 -1.02 17.60 16.99
CA SER A 50 -1.40 18.97 16.58
C SER A 50 -2.87 19.27 16.86
N VAL A 51 -3.76 18.28 16.72
CA VAL A 51 -5.20 18.49 16.82
C VAL A 51 -5.65 19.02 18.19
N PRO A 52 -5.14 18.53 19.34
CA PRO A 52 -5.50 19.09 20.64
C PRO A 52 -5.11 20.56 20.80
N ASN A 53 -3.93 20.95 20.29
CA ASN A 53 -3.46 22.35 20.33
C ASN A 53 -4.33 23.26 19.43
N ILE A 54 -4.71 22.79 18.24
CA ILE A 54 -5.60 23.51 17.33
C ILE A 54 -6.99 23.68 17.95
N ALA A 55 -7.55 22.61 18.53
CA ALA A 55 -8.85 22.65 19.20
C ALA A 55 -8.87 23.63 20.38
N GLY A 56 -7.82 23.60 21.22
CA GLY A 56 -7.66 24.55 22.32
C GLY A 56 -7.54 26.01 21.86
N SER A 57 -6.83 26.26 20.75
CA SER A 57 -6.67 27.61 20.17
C SER A 57 -7.97 28.17 19.59
N LEU A 58 -8.85 27.31 19.09
CA LEU A 58 -10.14 27.68 18.48
C LEU A 58 -11.31 27.69 19.50
N GLY A 59 -11.05 27.41 20.79
CA GLY A 59 -12.08 27.34 21.83
C GLY A 59 -13.06 26.16 21.65
N VAL A 60 -12.67 25.14 20.88
CA VAL A 60 -13.48 23.96 20.59
C VAL A 60 -13.16 22.87 21.62
N SER A 61 -14.15 22.06 21.99
CA SER A 61 -13.94 21.00 22.98
C SER A 61 -12.89 19.98 22.51
N ALA A 62 -12.07 19.48 23.43
CA ALA A 62 -11.05 18.47 23.13
C ALA A 62 -11.65 17.19 22.52
N SER A 63 -12.88 16.85 22.91
CA SER A 63 -13.63 15.72 22.34
C SER A 63 -13.95 15.89 20.85
N GLN A 64 -14.25 17.12 20.39
CA GLN A 64 -14.40 17.41 18.96
C GLN A 64 -13.07 17.30 18.21
N GLY A 65 -11.95 17.66 18.84
CA GLY A 65 -10.62 17.39 18.30
C GLY A 65 -10.35 15.89 18.17
N THR A 66 -10.72 15.08 19.16
CA THR A 66 -10.52 13.63 19.14
C THR A 66 -11.26 12.94 17.98
N TRP A 67 -12.44 13.42 17.59
CA TRP A 67 -13.18 12.88 16.45
C TRP A 67 -12.39 12.95 15.14
N VAL A 68 -11.49 13.91 14.97
CA VAL A 68 -10.60 13.99 13.79
C VAL A 68 -9.69 12.77 13.69
N ILE A 69 -9.11 12.35 14.82
CA ILE A 69 -8.21 11.19 14.89
C ILE A 69 -9.01 9.90 14.60
N THR A 70 -10.21 9.78 15.17
CA THR A 70 -11.07 8.61 14.93
C THR A 70 -11.53 8.55 13.47
N SER A 71 -11.88 9.68 12.86
CA SER A 71 -12.25 9.76 11.44
C SER A 71 -11.09 9.39 10.52
N TYR A 72 -9.86 9.82 10.84
CA TYR A 72 -8.67 9.41 10.10
C TYR A 72 -8.50 7.87 10.13
N ALA A 73 -8.61 7.25 11.32
CA ALA A 73 -8.52 5.79 11.43
C ALA A 73 -9.60 5.04 10.64
N VAL A 74 -10.83 5.59 10.59
CA VAL A 74 -11.91 5.03 9.76
C VAL A 74 -11.58 5.15 8.27
N ALA A 75 -11.03 6.28 7.83
CA ALA A 75 -10.64 6.48 6.43
C ALA A 75 -9.52 5.51 6.00
N GLU A 76 -8.51 5.30 6.86
CA GLU A 76 -7.46 4.29 6.69
C GLU A 76 -8.05 2.88 6.56
N ALA A 77 -8.96 2.51 7.48
CA ALA A 77 -9.60 1.19 7.48
C ALA A 77 -10.38 0.89 6.19
N ILE A 78 -10.92 1.91 5.53
CA ILE A 78 -11.61 1.79 4.24
C ILE A 78 -10.59 1.73 3.09
N THR A 79 -9.52 2.52 3.15
CA THR A 79 -8.56 2.68 2.04
C THR A 79 -7.68 1.44 1.86
N VAL A 80 -7.26 0.79 2.95
CA VAL A 80 -6.42 -0.43 2.90
C VAL A 80 -7.03 -1.55 2.03
N PRO A 81 -8.28 -2.01 2.26
CA PRO A 81 -8.88 -3.05 1.43
C PRO A 81 -9.15 -2.59 -0.01
N LEU A 82 -9.47 -1.30 -0.23
CA LEU A 82 -9.66 -0.75 -1.58
C LEU A 82 -8.39 -0.81 -2.42
N THR A 83 -7.23 -0.63 -1.80
CA THR A 83 -5.93 -0.72 -2.48
C THR A 83 -5.75 -2.10 -3.12
N GLY A 84 -6.20 -3.18 -2.47
CA GLY A 84 -6.12 -4.54 -3.02
C GLY A 84 -7.18 -4.90 -4.08
N TRP A 85 -8.28 -4.13 -4.18
CA TRP A 85 -9.31 -4.33 -5.21
C TRP A 85 -9.03 -3.53 -6.49
N LEU A 86 -8.28 -2.42 -6.39
CA LEU A 86 -8.01 -1.50 -7.49
C LEU A 86 -6.69 -1.76 -8.23
N THR A 87 -5.88 -2.71 -7.75
CA THR A 87 -4.59 -3.14 -8.36
C THR A 87 -4.70 -4.52 -8.97
#